data_AF-A0A523INW1-F1
#
_entry.id   AF-A0A523INW1-F1
#
_cell.length_a   1.000
_cell.length_b   1.000
_cell.length_c   1.000
_cell.angle_alpha   90.00
_cell.angle_beta   90.00
_cell.angle_gamma   90.00
#
_symmetry.space_group_name_H-M   'P 1'
#
loop_
_entity.id
_entity.type
_entity.pdbx_description
1 polymer ?
#
loop_
_entity_poly.entity_id
_entity_poly.type
_entity_poly.pdbx_seq_one_letter_code
_entity_poly.pdbx_strand_id
1 'polypeptide(L)'
;MTTPSVVRPPSLLARLRDRGEELIYKLNERNHWLFRLYDWSNELLAAVCFRGVRSRAALLDNRIRTRTVREARIRFLTPNDESAFAVLLSKFDSRYLPPHAIDRDSAARALRRRSYLPFGIFVEERLVGYLLLRWFFPRRVVTGIWSLPETYNLGLGQESLRQTAAFTRSERIPDYATIPVDNVNSVRMANAAGWETIRTNRRFHVLLLR
;
A
#
# COMPACT_ATOMS: atom_id res chain seq x y z
N MET A 1 -25.68 7.96 27.29
CA MET A 1 -25.67 6.49 27.47
C MET A 1 -25.77 5.84 26.11
N THR A 2 -24.65 5.34 25.57
CA THR A 2 -24.61 4.61 24.29
C THR A 2 -24.89 3.15 24.56
N THR A 3 -25.94 2.61 23.92
CA THR A 3 -26.31 1.20 23.97
C THR A 3 -25.16 0.33 23.47
N PRO A 4 -24.77 -0.75 24.16
CA PRO A 4 -23.74 -1.65 23.68
C PRO A 4 -24.20 -2.30 22.38
N SER A 5 -23.47 -2.02 21.31
CA SER A 5 -23.61 -2.68 20.01
C SER A 5 -23.47 -4.19 20.19
N VAL A 6 -24.54 -4.94 19.94
CA VAL A 6 -24.53 -6.40 19.94
C VAL A 6 -23.67 -6.86 18.75
N VAL A 7 -22.43 -7.23 19.04
CA VAL A 7 -21.50 -7.76 18.02
C VAL A 7 -22.04 -9.12 17.56
N ARG A 8 -22.67 -9.15 16.38
CA ARG A 8 -23.12 -10.41 15.77
C ARG A 8 -21.92 -11.32 15.51
N PRO A 9 -22.01 -12.63 15.81
CA PRO A 9 -20.94 -13.56 15.48
C PRO A 9 -20.70 -13.61 13.97
N PRO A 10 -19.44 -13.72 13.51
CA PRO A 10 -19.11 -13.74 12.10
C PRO A 10 -19.74 -14.97 11.42
N SER A 11 -20.32 -14.75 10.23
CA SER A 11 -20.92 -15.80 9.42
C SER A 11 -19.89 -16.88 9.02
N LEU A 12 -20.37 -18.07 8.67
CA LEU A 12 -19.51 -19.18 8.24
C LEU A 12 -18.64 -18.80 7.03
N LEU A 13 -19.19 -18.05 6.08
CA LEU A 13 -18.46 -17.50 4.94
C LEU A 13 -17.34 -16.54 5.37
N ALA A 14 -17.60 -15.68 6.36
CA ALA A 14 -16.57 -14.78 6.89
C ALA A 14 -15.42 -15.55 7.53
N ARG A 15 -15.72 -16.61 8.31
CA ARG A 15 -14.71 -17.48 8.93
C ARG A 15 -13.87 -18.23 7.91
N LEU A 16 -14.49 -18.76 6.84
CA LEU A 16 -13.78 -19.42 5.75
C LEU A 16 -12.86 -18.45 5.01
N ARG A 17 -13.33 -17.23 4.75
CA ARG A 17 -12.52 -16.17 4.16
C ARG A 17 -11.34 -15.79 5.04
N ASP A 18 -11.55 -15.61 6.34
CA ASP A 18 -10.48 -15.30 7.31
C ASP A 18 -9.39 -16.39 7.29
N ARG A 19 -9.79 -17.67 7.29
CA ARG A 19 -8.85 -18.80 7.21
C ARG A 19 -8.12 -18.84 5.87
N GLY A 20 -8.79 -18.55 4.76
CA GLY A 20 -8.16 -18.47 3.45
C GLY A 20 -7.11 -17.37 3.37
N GLU A 21 -7.40 -16.19 3.90
CA GLU A 21 -6.45 -15.08 4.00
C GLU A 21 -5.24 -15.44 4.87
N GLU A 22 -5.48 -16.03 6.06
CA GLU A 22 -4.40 -16.53 6.92
C GLU A 22 -3.52 -17.56 6.23
N LEU A 23 -4.11 -18.46 5.44
CA LEU A 23 -3.36 -19.45 4.67
C LEU A 23 -2.47 -18.77 3.62
N ILE A 24 -2.99 -17.78 2.88
CA ILE A 24 -2.20 -17.02 1.91
C ILE A 24 -1.02 -16.33 2.60
N TYR A 25 -1.24 -15.72 3.77
CA TYR A 25 -0.14 -15.11 4.53
C TYR A 25 0.91 -16.14 4.97
N LYS A 26 0.49 -17.30 5.49
CA LYS A 26 1.43 -18.38 5.88
C LYS A 26 2.21 -18.92 4.67
N LEU A 27 1.56 -19.06 3.52
CA LEU A 27 2.21 -19.48 2.29
C LEU A 27 3.22 -18.44 1.79
N ASN A 28 2.89 -17.14 1.90
CA ASN A 28 3.80 -16.05 1.59
C ASN A 28 5.01 -16.03 2.53
N GLU A 29 4.79 -16.10 3.85
CA GLU A 29 5.84 -16.13 4.88
C GLU A 29 6.83 -17.28 4.66
N ARG A 30 6.35 -18.43 4.18
CA ARG A 30 7.20 -19.61 3.87
C ARG A 30 7.79 -19.61 2.47
N ASN A 31 7.53 -18.57 1.66
CA ASN A 31 7.88 -18.52 0.24
C ASN A 31 7.46 -19.81 -0.53
N HIS A 32 6.28 -20.33 -0.19
CA HIS A 32 5.81 -21.61 -0.72
C HIS A 32 5.56 -21.53 -2.23
N TRP A 33 5.81 -22.62 -2.95
CA TRP A 33 5.67 -22.64 -4.42
C TRP A 33 4.25 -22.30 -4.90
N LEU A 34 3.22 -22.70 -4.16
CA LEU A 34 1.83 -22.30 -4.45
C LEU A 34 1.62 -20.78 -4.42
N PHE A 35 2.26 -20.09 -3.46
CA PHE A 35 2.19 -18.63 -3.41
C PHE A 35 2.94 -18.01 -4.59
N ARG A 36 4.10 -18.56 -4.97
CA ARG A 36 4.83 -18.11 -6.16
C ARG A 36 4.00 -18.27 -7.43
N LEU A 37 3.27 -19.38 -7.58
CA LEU A 37 2.37 -19.59 -8.71
C LEU A 37 1.19 -18.59 -8.70
N TYR A 38 0.58 -18.38 -7.54
CA TYR A 38 -0.48 -17.37 -7.38
C TYR A 38 0.00 -15.96 -7.74
N ASP A 39 1.16 -15.57 -7.23
CA ASP A 39 1.76 -14.25 -7.48
C ASP A 39 2.18 -14.09 -8.95
N TRP A 40 2.75 -15.13 -9.57
CA TRP A 40 3.09 -15.13 -10.99
C TRP A 40 1.86 -14.99 -11.88
N SER A 41 0.79 -15.74 -11.61
CA SER A 41 -0.48 -15.61 -12.33
C SER A 41 -1.05 -14.20 -12.21
N ASN A 42 -0.95 -13.60 -11.02
CA ASN A 42 -1.36 -12.23 -10.80
C ASN A 42 -0.52 -11.22 -11.60
N GLU A 43 0.80 -11.41 -11.68
CA GLU A 43 1.69 -10.59 -12.50
C GLU A 43 1.35 -10.66 -14.00
N LEU A 44 1.03 -11.85 -14.52
CA LEU A 44 0.61 -12.02 -15.91
C LEU A 44 -0.70 -11.29 -16.20
N LEU A 45 -1.71 -11.48 -15.33
CA LEU A 45 -3.00 -10.82 -15.48
C LEU A 45 -2.84 -9.30 -15.35
N ALA A 46 -2.01 -8.83 -14.42
CA ALA A 46 -1.73 -7.42 -14.26
C ALA A 46 -1.03 -6.80 -15.48
N ALA A 47 -0.13 -7.55 -16.12
CA ALA A 47 0.56 -7.13 -17.34
C ALA A 47 -0.41 -6.82 -18.48
N VAL A 48 -1.53 -7.55 -18.56
CA VAL A 48 -2.53 -7.40 -19.61
C VAL A 48 -3.60 -6.40 -19.19
N CYS A 49 -4.26 -6.64 -18.06
CA CYS A 49 -5.44 -5.89 -17.63
C CYS A 49 -5.14 -4.46 -17.15
N PHE A 50 -3.92 -4.21 -16.65
CA PHE A 50 -3.57 -2.94 -16.01
C PHE A 50 -2.47 -2.16 -16.73
N ARG A 51 -2.08 -2.58 -17.94
CA ARG A 51 -1.07 -1.88 -18.74
C ARG A 51 -1.40 -0.40 -18.93
N GLY A 52 -2.63 -0.09 -19.33
CA GLY A 52 -3.08 1.29 -19.52
C GLY A 52 -3.11 2.10 -18.23
N VAL A 53 -3.49 1.47 -17.11
CA VAL A 53 -3.52 2.13 -15.81
C VAL A 53 -2.11 2.44 -15.32
N ARG A 54 -1.16 1.51 -15.51
CA ARG A 54 0.25 1.74 -15.19
C ARG A 54 0.82 2.90 -15.99
N SER A 55 0.52 2.98 -17.29
CA SER A 55 0.98 4.11 -18.12
C SER A 55 0.45 5.44 -17.60
N ARG A 56 -0.82 5.51 -17.16
CA ARG A 56 -1.38 6.73 -16.55
C ARG A 56 -0.80 7.04 -15.18
N ALA A 57 -0.56 6.01 -14.36
CA ALA A 57 0.14 6.16 -13.08
C ALA A 57 1.55 6.75 -13.26
N ALA A 58 2.25 6.35 -14.33
CA ALA A 58 3.59 6.86 -14.65
C ALA A 58 3.61 8.35 -15.03
N LEU A 59 2.47 8.94 -15.38
CA LEU A 59 2.32 10.37 -15.66
C LEU A 59 2.00 11.20 -14.41
N LEU A 60 1.75 10.54 -13.27
CA LEU A 60 1.46 11.22 -12.02
C LEU A 60 2.75 11.87 -11.50
N ASP A 61 2.72 13.20 -11.41
CA ASP A 61 3.74 14.03 -10.77
C ASP A 61 3.07 15.19 -10.03
N ASN A 62 2.62 14.91 -8.81
CA ASN A 62 1.82 15.83 -8.01
C ASN A 62 2.70 16.57 -7.01
N ARG A 63 2.69 17.91 -7.09
CA ARG A 63 3.38 18.77 -6.12
C ARG A 63 2.50 19.06 -4.92
N ILE A 64 3.08 19.00 -3.74
CA ILE A 64 2.43 19.21 -2.45
C ILE A 64 3.24 20.23 -1.67
N ARG A 65 2.57 21.20 -1.05
CA ARG A 65 3.21 22.05 -0.05
C ARG A 65 3.09 21.38 1.32
N THR A 66 4.24 21.13 1.94
CA THR A 66 4.27 20.65 3.33
C THR A 66 3.77 21.74 4.28
N ARG A 67 3.39 21.36 5.50
CA ARG A 67 3.07 22.33 6.57
C ARG A 67 4.25 23.23 6.93
N THR A 68 5.47 22.77 6.66
CA THR A 68 6.73 23.49 6.87
C THR A 68 7.17 24.29 5.63
N VAL A 69 6.29 24.53 4.66
CA VAL A 69 6.54 25.32 3.44
C VAL A 69 7.58 24.72 2.47
N ARG A 70 8.14 23.54 2.78
CA ARG A 70 9.00 22.79 1.84
C ARG A 70 8.19 22.22 0.68
N GLU A 71 8.80 22.23 -0.50
CA GLU A 71 8.26 21.57 -1.68
C GLU A 71 8.38 20.05 -1.53
N ALA A 72 7.23 19.39 -1.61
CA ALA A 72 7.14 17.95 -1.69
C ALA A 72 6.53 17.54 -3.03
N ARG A 73 6.85 16.33 -3.48
CA ARG A 73 6.43 15.80 -4.76
C ARG A 73 6.11 14.32 -4.64
N ILE A 74 4.99 13.91 -5.19
CA ILE A 74 4.62 12.50 -5.31
C ILE A 74 4.68 12.16 -6.78
N ARG A 75 5.55 11.22 -7.13
CA ARG A 75 5.68 10.75 -8.51
C ARG A 75 5.88 9.26 -8.58
N PHE A 76 5.58 8.69 -9.75
CA PHE A 76 5.88 7.30 -10.02
C PHE A 76 7.39 7.02 -9.90
N LEU A 77 7.75 5.89 -9.26
CA LEU A 77 9.12 5.41 -9.20
C LEU A 77 9.43 4.58 -10.44
N THR A 78 10.55 4.91 -11.07
CA THR A 78 11.07 4.25 -12.27
C THR A 78 12.25 3.35 -11.90
N PRO A 79 12.68 2.44 -12.79
CA PRO A 79 13.91 1.67 -12.56
C PRO A 79 15.16 2.54 -12.32
N ASN A 80 15.19 3.79 -12.78
CA ASN A 80 16.30 4.71 -12.53
C ASN A 80 16.36 5.19 -11.07
N ASP A 81 15.26 5.05 -10.33
CA ASP A 81 15.18 5.40 -8.91
C ASP A 81 15.64 4.27 -7.98
N GLU A 82 16.11 3.13 -8.53
CA GLU A 82 16.49 1.92 -7.78
C GLU A 82 17.44 2.24 -6.61
N SER A 83 18.52 2.99 -6.85
CA SER A 83 19.49 3.33 -5.82
C SER A 83 18.88 4.15 -4.69
N ALA A 84 18.08 5.18 -5.04
CA ALA A 84 17.41 6.01 -4.04
C ALA A 84 16.39 5.20 -3.23
N PHE A 85 15.65 4.30 -3.91
CA PHE A 85 14.66 3.45 -3.28
C PHE A 85 15.31 2.41 -2.36
N ALA A 86 16.41 1.77 -2.77
CA ALA A 86 17.17 0.86 -1.93
C ALA A 86 17.71 1.56 -0.66
N VAL A 87 18.22 2.79 -0.80
CA VAL A 87 18.67 3.60 0.35
C VAL A 87 17.49 3.93 1.28
N LEU A 88 16.34 4.33 0.73
CA LEU A 88 15.13 4.56 1.55
C LEU A 88 14.76 3.29 2.34
N LEU A 89 14.68 2.15 1.65
CA LEU A 89 14.32 0.87 2.26
C LEU A 89 15.27 0.56 3.42
N SER A 90 16.59 0.68 3.23
CA SER A 90 17.60 0.39 4.27
C SER A 90 17.48 1.23 5.54
N LYS A 91 16.78 2.37 5.48
CA LYS A 91 16.55 3.28 6.61
C LYS A 91 15.26 2.98 7.38
N PHE A 92 14.42 2.05 6.90
CA PHE A 92 13.22 1.68 7.64
C PHE A 92 13.57 0.85 8.87
N ASP A 93 13.41 1.49 10.02
CA ASP A 93 13.45 0.84 11.32
C ASP A 93 12.06 0.98 11.96
N SER A 94 11.18 0.03 11.66
CA SER A 94 9.80 0.02 12.14
C SER A 94 9.39 -1.40 12.45
N ARG A 95 8.61 -1.63 13.51
CA ARG A 95 7.97 -2.93 13.76
C ARG A 95 6.99 -3.35 12.65
N TYR A 96 6.59 -2.42 11.79
CA TYR A 96 5.67 -2.63 10.66
C TYR A 96 6.41 -2.51 9.32
N LEU A 97 7.47 -3.30 9.15
CA LEU A 97 8.24 -3.34 7.92
C LEU A 97 7.38 -3.72 6.70
N PRO A 98 7.79 -3.31 5.50
CA PRO A 98 7.20 -3.80 4.27
C PRO A 98 7.25 -5.34 4.20
N PRO A 99 6.30 -5.98 3.51
CA PRO A 99 6.24 -7.45 3.40
C PRO A 99 7.31 -8.04 2.46
N HIS A 100 8.24 -7.23 1.95
CA HIS A 100 9.32 -7.64 1.07
C HIS A 100 10.66 -7.36 1.72
N ALA A 101 11.69 -8.11 1.32
CA ALA A 101 13.02 -7.91 1.84
C ALA A 101 13.53 -6.49 1.52
N ILE A 102 14.31 -5.94 2.46
CA ILE A 102 14.80 -4.57 2.47
C ILE A 102 16.22 -4.57 1.89
N ASP A 103 16.35 -5.11 0.68
CA ASP A 103 17.62 -5.20 -0.04
C ASP A 103 17.48 -4.57 -1.45
N ARG A 104 18.63 -4.31 -2.05
CA ARG A 104 18.70 -3.66 -3.37
C ARG A 104 18.00 -4.49 -4.46
N ASP A 105 18.17 -5.80 -4.44
CA ASP A 105 17.55 -6.68 -5.43
C ASP A 105 16.02 -6.68 -5.32
N SER A 106 15.50 -6.55 -4.11
CA SER A 106 14.08 -6.45 -3.81
C SER A 106 13.53 -5.09 -4.22
N ALA A 107 14.28 -4.00 -4.04
CA ALA A 107 13.95 -2.69 -4.59
C ALA A 107 13.85 -2.76 -6.12
N ALA A 108 14.88 -3.30 -6.79
CA ALA A 108 14.90 -3.45 -8.24
C ALA A 108 13.73 -4.30 -8.75
N ARG A 109 13.45 -5.44 -8.09
CA ARG A 109 12.30 -6.29 -8.41
C ARG A 109 10.97 -5.57 -8.21
N ALA A 110 10.79 -4.85 -7.11
CA ALA A 110 9.55 -4.13 -6.83
C ALA A 110 9.25 -3.05 -7.89
N LEU A 111 10.26 -2.32 -8.37
CA LEU A 111 10.09 -1.30 -9.41
C LEU A 111 9.74 -1.89 -10.78
N ARG A 112 10.20 -3.11 -11.06
CA ARG A 112 9.98 -3.81 -12.34
C ARG A 112 8.70 -4.65 -12.38
N ARG A 113 8.09 -4.95 -11.23
CA ARG A 113 6.84 -5.71 -11.14
C ARG A 113 5.69 -4.97 -11.81
N ARG A 114 4.91 -5.70 -12.60
CA ARG A 114 3.80 -5.14 -13.39
C ARG A 114 2.56 -4.97 -12.54
N SER A 115 2.38 -5.83 -11.54
CA SER A 115 1.31 -5.70 -10.56
C SER A 115 1.53 -4.58 -9.55
N TYR A 116 2.69 -3.91 -9.55
CA TYR A 116 3.05 -2.88 -8.57
C TYR A 116 3.03 -1.51 -9.22
N LEU A 117 2.37 -0.53 -8.60
CA LEU A 117 2.52 0.89 -8.94
C LEU A 117 3.22 1.59 -7.76
N PRO A 118 4.56 1.67 -7.78
CA PRO A 118 5.31 2.35 -6.75
C PRO A 118 5.34 3.87 -7.01
N PHE A 119 5.04 4.64 -5.98
CA PHE A 119 5.12 6.10 -5.97
C PHE A 119 6.10 6.52 -4.88
N GLY A 120 6.98 7.46 -5.19
CA GLY A 120 7.94 8.03 -4.26
C GLY A 120 7.38 9.32 -3.68
N ILE A 121 7.63 9.53 -2.39
CA ILE A 121 7.36 10.78 -1.69
C ILE A 121 8.70 11.49 -1.59
N PHE A 122 8.85 12.58 -2.34
CA PHE A 122 10.05 13.40 -2.40
C PHE A 122 9.84 14.69 -1.62
N VAL A 123 10.86 15.11 -0.89
CA VAL A 123 10.94 16.45 -0.27
C VAL A 123 12.28 17.02 -0.71
N GLU A 124 12.26 18.18 -1.37
CA GLU A 124 13.49 18.82 -1.89
C GLU A 124 14.34 17.83 -2.71
N GLU A 125 13.71 17.11 -3.64
CA GLU A 125 14.30 16.04 -4.48
C GLU A 125 14.84 14.80 -3.74
N ARG A 126 14.73 14.75 -2.41
CA ARG A 126 15.13 13.58 -1.63
C ARG A 126 13.96 12.62 -1.44
N LEU A 127 14.15 11.34 -1.73
CA LEU A 127 13.15 10.30 -1.48
C LEU A 127 13.08 10.01 0.04
N VAL A 128 11.94 10.34 0.66
CA VAL A 128 11.73 10.24 2.13
C VAL A 128 10.64 9.24 2.53
N GLY A 129 9.94 8.70 1.54
CA GLY A 129 8.89 7.70 1.72
C GLY A 129 8.42 7.16 0.39
N TYR A 130 7.58 6.15 0.43
CA TYR A 130 6.95 5.60 -0.75
C TYR A 130 5.54 5.11 -0.43
N LEU A 131 4.73 5.07 -1.48
CA LEU A 131 3.42 4.45 -1.49
C LEU A 131 3.42 3.38 -2.58
N LEU A 132 2.86 2.22 -2.27
CA LEU A 132 2.77 1.09 -3.19
C LEU A 132 1.32 0.69 -3.37
N LEU A 133 0.84 0.77 -4.60
CA LEU A 133 -0.42 0.14 -5.01
C LEU A 133 -0.11 -1.24 -5.60
N ARG A 134 -0.53 -2.31 -4.93
CA ARG A 134 -0.43 -3.67 -5.46
C ARG A 134 -1.76 -4.13 -6.05
N TRP A 135 -1.74 -4.47 -7.32
CA TRP A 135 -2.89 -4.97 -8.04
C TRP A 135 -3.15 -6.43 -7.76
N PHE A 136 -4.43 -6.76 -7.65
CA PHE A 136 -4.94 -8.12 -7.61
C PHE A 136 -6.10 -8.30 -8.59
N PHE A 137 -6.10 -9.41 -9.31
CA PHE A 137 -7.24 -9.83 -10.13
C PHE A 137 -8.48 -10.12 -9.25
N PRO A 138 -9.73 -9.86 -9.72
CA PRO A 138 -10.09 -9.33 -11.05
C PRO A 138 -9.97 -7.82 -11.26
N ARG A 139 -9.98 -6.98 -10.21
CA ARG A 139 -9.87 -5.51 -10.34
C ARG A 139 -9.83 -4.86 -8.95
N ARG A 140 -8.82 -5.17 -8.14
CA ARG A 140 -8.66 -4.54 -6.83
C ARG A 140 -7.22 -4.15 -6.60
N VAL A 141 -7.01 -3.14 -5.79
CA VAL A 141 -5.69 -2.69 -5.37
C VAL A 141 -5.59 -2.81 -3.85
N VAL A 142 -4.38 -3.12 -3.38
CA VAL A 142 -4.01 -2.97 -1.96
C VAL A 142 -2.95 -1.89 -1.85
N THR A 143 -3.28 -0.83 -1.11
CA THR A 143 -2.38 0.28 -0.80
C THR A 143 -1.56 -0.02 0.44
N GLY A 144 -0.25 0.23 0.34
CA GLY A 144 0.65 0.32 1.48
C GLY A 144 1.47 1.61 1.40
N ILE A 145 1.77 2.21 2.55
CA ILE A 145 2.55 3.44 2.64
C ILE A 145 3.57 3.35 3.77
N TRP A 146 4.79 3.79 3.49
CA TRP A 146 5.88 3.85 4.44
C TRP A 146 6.68 5.13 4.21
N SER A 147 6.97 5.86 5.28
CA SER A 147 7.77 7.09 5.24
C SER A 147 8.70 7.16 6.44
N LEU A 148 9.85 7.81 6.29
CA LEU A 148 10.76 8.05 7.40
C LEU A 148 10.11 8.94 8.46
N PRO A 149 10.39 8.74 9.75
CA PRO A 149 9.81 9.52 10.84
C PRO A 149 10.54 10.87 10.97
N GLU A 150 10.32 11.77 10.03
CA GLU A 150 10.95 13.10 10.01
C GLU A 150 9.92 14.22 10.23
N THR A 151 10.31 15.31 10.89
CA THR A 151 9.39 16.38 11.33
C THR A 151 8.68 17.10 10.17
N TYR A 152 9.32 17.21 9.00
CA TYR A 152 8.68 17.79 7.83
C TYR A 152 7.76 16.79 7.08
N ASN A 153 7.74 15.50 7.46
CA ASN A 153 6.80 14.50 6.92
C ASN A 153 5.40 14.58 7.55
N LEU A 154 5.16 15.52 8.47
CA LEU A 154 3.86 15.72 9.11
C LEU A 154 2.79 16.05 8.06
N GLY A 155 1.87 15.11 7.87
CA GLY A 155 0.75 15.22 6.93
C GLY A 155 1.04 14.70 5.51
N LEU A 156 2.31 14.45 5.15
CA LEU A 156 2.63 13.91 3.82
C LEU A 156 2.06 12.51 3.60
N GLY A 157 2.03 11.66 4.62
CA GLY A 157 1.41 10.34 4.53
C GLY A 157 -0.09 10.42 4.21
N GLN A 158 -0.81 11.33 4.86
CA GLN A 158 -2.24 11.57 4.60
C GLN A 158 -2.46 12.11 3.19
N GLU A 159 -1.66 13.09 2.78
CA GLU A 159 -1.80 13.68 1.46
C GLU A 159 -1.45 12.67 0.37
N SER A 160 -0.42 11.84 0.58
CA SER A 160 -0.07 10.75 -0.34
C SER A 160 -1.22 9.78 -0.53
N LEU A 161 -1.88 9.38 0.56
CA LEU A 161 -3.06 8.53 0.48
C LEU A 161 -4.21 9.21 -0.27
N ARG A 162 -4.43 10.53 -0.10
CA ARG A 162 -5.48 11.26 -0.83
C ARG A 162 -5.20 11.30 -2.34
N GLN A 163 -3.95 11.57 -2.72
CA GLN A 163 -3.54 11.65 -4.13
C GLN A 163 -3.72 10.30 -4.83
N THR A 164 -3.32 9.20 -4.18
CA THR A 164 -3.48 7.87 -4.77
C THR A 164 -4.91 7.37 -4.69
N ALA A 165 -5.67 7.77 -3.67
CA ALA A 165 -7.11 7.55 -3.60
C ALA A 165 -7.85 8.24 -4.75
N ALA A 166 -7.48 9.48 -5.10
CA ALA A 166 -8.04 10.18 -6.25
C ALA A 166 -7.74 9.42 -7.55
N PHE A 167 -6.51 8.91 -7.70
CA PHE A 167 -6.12 8.07 -8.82
C PHE A 167 -6.93 6.76 -8.91
N THR A 168 -7.03 5.99 -7.83
CA THR A 168 -7.77 4.72 -7.85
C THR A 168 -9.26 4.93 -8.09
N ARG A 169 -9.84 6.03 -7.59
CA ARG A 169 -11.21 6.45 -7.91
C ARG A 169 -11.40 6.83 -9.37
N SER A 170 -10.51 7.61 -9.97
CA SER A 170 -10.61 7.97 -11.39
C SER A 170 -10.54 6.75 -12.32
N GLU A 171 -9.83 5.71 -11.87
CA GLU A 171 -9.69 4.45 -12.59
C GLU A 171 -10.83 3.44 -12.28
N ARG A 172 -11.75 3.80 -11.37
CA ARG A 172 -12.85 2.95 -10.89
C ARG A 172 -12.34 1.61 -10.33
N ILE A 173 -11.30 1.67 -9.51
CA ILE A 173 -10.69 0.50 -8.87
C ILE A 173 -10.96 0.53 -7.37
N PRO A 174 -11.60 -0.52 -6.82
CA PRO A 174 -11.65 -0.74 -5.38
C PRO A 174 -10.25 -0.79 -4.77
N ASP A 175 -10.00 0.09 -3.80
CA ASP A 175 -8.71 0.25 -3.13
C ASP A 175 -8.82 -0.15 -1.65
N TYR A 176 -8.04 -1.16 -1.28
CA TYR A 176 -8.03 -1.77 0.04
C TYR A 176 -6.72 -1.49 0.77
N ALA A 177 -6.76 -1.50 2.10
CA ALA A 177 -5.56 -1.43 2.92
C ALA A 177 -5.69 -2.44 4.05
N THR A 178 -4.60 -3.10 4.37
CA THR A 178 -4.50 -4.01 5.53
C THR A 178 -3.54 -3.41 6.52
N ILE A 179 -4.05 -3.00 7.68
CA ILE A 179 -3.26 -2.34 8.73
C ILE A 179 -3.26 -3.25 9.97
N PRO A 180 -2.10 -3.56 10.58
CA PRO A 180 -2.05 -4.34 11.81
C PRO A 180 -2.96 -3.77 12.90
N VAL A 181 -3.64 -4.65 13.66
CA VAL A 181 -4.64 -4.24 14.67
C VAL A 181 -4.06 -3.37 15.79
N ASP A 182 -2.76 -3.47 16.03
CA ASP A 182 -2.02 -2.71 17.03
C ASP A 182 -1.45 -1.39 16.47
N ASN A 183 -1.52 -1.16 15.15
CA ASN A 183 -1.01 0.06 14.52
C ASN A 183 -2.08 1.17 14.46
N VAL A 184 -2.41 1.71 15.64
CA VAL A 184 -3.43 2.76 15.81
C VAL A 184 -3.12 4.01 14.98
N ASN A 185 -1.84 4.36 14.82
CA ASN A 185 -1.42 5.56 14.09
C ASN A 185 -1.74 5.44 12.59
N SER A 186 -1.45 4.29 11.97
CA SER A 186 -1.78 4.08 10.56
C SER A 186 -3.30 4.03 10.33
N VAL A 187 -4.09 3.47 11.26
CA VAL A 187 -5.56 3.50 11.18
C VAL A 187 -6.08 4.93 11.24
N ARG A 188 -5.60 5.75 12.20
CA ARG A 188 -5.99 7.17 12.31
C ARG A 188 -5.63 7.94 11.04
N MET A 189 -4.44 7.70 10.49
CA MET A 189 -4.00 8.31 9.24
C MET A 189 -4.89 7.93 8.06
N ALA A 190 -5.21 6.65 7.91
CA ALA A 190 -6.06 6.16 6.82
C ALA A 190 -7.48 6.74 6.92
N ASN A 191 -8.08 6.73 8.12
CA ASN A 191 -9.40 7.31 8.34
C ASN A 191 -9.44 8.81 8.00
N ALA A 192 -8.40 9.58 8.37
CA ALA A 192 -8.28 10.99 8.01
C ALA A 192 -8.09 11.24 6.49
N ALA A 193 -7.73 10.20 5.73
CA ALA A 193 -7.65 10.20 4.28
C ALA A 193 -8.92 9.65 3.60
N GLY A 194 -10.00 9.37 4.36
CA GLY A 194 -11.28 8.92 3.83
C GLY A 194 -11.43 7.40 3.70
N TRP A 195 -10.54 6.63 4.32
CA TRP A 195 -10.67 5.18 4.37
C TRP A 195 -11.59 4.76 5.50
N GLU A 196 -12.33 3.67 5.31
CA GLU A 196 -13.19 3.11 6.35
C GLU A 196 -12.84 1.66 6.65
N THR A 197 -12.85 1.32 7.94
CA THR A 197 -12.69 -0.08 8.37
C THR A 197 -13.97 -0.84 8.05
N ILE A 198 -13.90 -1.77 7.09
CA ILE A 198 -15.03 -2.62 6.69
C ILE A 198 -15.07 -3.94 7.47
N ARG A 199 -13.91 -4.37 7.99
CA ARG A 199 -13.76 -5.61 8.77
C ARG A 199 -12.48 -5.57 9.58
N THR A 200 -12.50 -6.19 10.75
CA THR A 200 -11.30 -6.47 11.55
C THR A 200 -11.18 -7.97 11.75
N ASN A 201 -10.01 -8.54 11.46
CA ASN A 201 -9.68 -9.92 11.81
C ASN A 201 -8.64 -9.93 12.95
N ARG A 202 -8.10 -11.10 13.30
CA ARG A 202 -7.14 -11.25 14.42
C ARG A 202 -5.81 -10.51 14.21
N ARG A 203 -5.39 -10.27 12.97
CA ARG A 203 -4.10 -9.67 12.62
C ARG A 203 -4.21 -8.26 12.07
N PHE A 204 -5.28 -7.96 11.34
CA PHE A 204 -5.41 -6.73 10.55
C PHE A 204 -6.81 -6.11 10.61
N HIS A 205 -6.85 -4.79 10.61
CA HIS A 205 -7.94 -4.01 10.06
C HIS A 205 -7.90 -4.07 8.54
N VAL A 206 -9.03 -4.37 7.91
CA VAL A 206 -9.22 -4.25 6.48
C VAL A 206 -10.04 -3.00 6.22
N LEU A 207 -9.43 -2.07 5.51
CA LEU A 207 -10.02 -0.79 5.16
C LEU A 207 -10.35 -0.78 3.66
N LEU A 208 -11.39 -0.03 3.30
CA LEU A 208 -11.79 0.27 1.93
C LEU A 208 -11.88 1.79 1.78
N LEU A 209 -11.34 2.29 0.68
CA LEU A 209 -11.52 3.68 0.28
C LEU A 209 -12.97 3.90 -0.20
N ARG A 210 -13.66 4.90 0.36
CA ARG A 210 -14.97 5.36 -0.13
C ARG A 210 -14.85 6.46 -1.18
#